data_AF-A0AAV2H936-F1
#
_entry.id   AF-A0AAV2H936-F1
#
_cell.length_a   1.000
_cell.length_b   1.000
_cell.length_c   1.000
_cell.angle_alpha   90.00
_cell.angle_beta   90.00
_cell.angle_gamma   90.00
#
_symmetry.space_group_name_H-M   'P 1'
#
loop_
_entity.id
_entity.type
_entity.pdbx_description
1 polymer ?
#
loop_
_entity_poly.entity_id
_entity_poly.type
_entity_poly.pdbx_seq_one_letter_code
_entity_poly.pdbx_strand_id
1 'polypeptide(L)'
;YPTYDPPAYSKPLEEYEEDRRPYIDPDMFDLMRQREEVNLLDKVSPVAHVFLQFEPSFNQEVEATTASGDKYVVNRTSWIIKDDQPMLYTLDSNNIPRNPMGRTGLRGRGNLWRWGPNHMIYAIVSRWKSIYNFSDMIQGPKIVNGKKVMEVLVVLNESTNEDSLPGDFISGRMSKYNVICEVFMRDLLGEKEVPSTTQLDQDDMTQV
;
A
#
# COMPACT_ATOMS: atom_id res chain seq x y z
N TYR A 1 15.20 10.01 -24.99
CA TYR A 1 14.03 10.78 -25.43
C TYR A 1 13.99 12.10 -24.68
N PRO A 2 14.55 13.17 -25.27
CA PRO A 2 14.56 14.51 -24.67
C PRO A 2 13.15 15.10 -24.47
N THR A 3 12.16 14.58 -25.17
CA THR A 3 10.76 15.06 -25.23
C THR A 3 9.77 14.17 -24.48
N TYR A 4 10.23 13.28 -23.59
CA TYR A 4 9.33 12.42 -22.83
C TYR A 4 8.65 13.21 -21.71
N ASP A 5 7.44 13.68 -21.97
CA ASP A 5 6.57 14.39 -21.02
C ASP A 5 5.17 13.76 -21.00
N PRO A 6 4.99 12.66 -20.26
CA PRO A 6 3.69 11.99 -20.17
C PRO A 6 2.69 12.83 -19.36
N PRO A 7 1.38 12.60 -19.54
CA PRO A 7 0.35 13.26 -18.73
C PRO A 7 0.59 13.05 -17.23
N ALA A 8 0.26 14.05 -16.43
CA ALA A 8 0.34 13.99 -14.97
C ALA A 8 -1.06 13.81 -14.38
N TYR A 9 -1.21 12.83 -13.49
CA TYR A 9 -2.45 12.59 -12.75
C TYR A 9 -2.14 12.05 -11.35
N SER A 10 -2.72 12.68 -10.34
CA SER A 10 -2.93 12.10 -9.02
C SER A 10 -4.40 12.30 -8.66
N LYS A 11 -5.02 11.26 -8.10
CA LYS A 11 -6.40 11.30 -7.66
C LYS A 11 -6.57 12.35 -6.55
N PRO A 12 -7.60 13.23 -6.63
CA PRO A 12 -7.89 14.21 -5.58
C PRO A 12 -8.12 13.57 -4.21
N LEU A 13 -7.71 14.26 -3.14
CA LEU A 13 -7.79 13.75 -1.77
C LEU A 13 -9.22 13.41 -1.36
N GLU A 14 -10.18 14.22 -1.79
CA GLU A 14 -11.59 14.14 -1.45
C GLU A 14 -12.25 12.88 -2.03
N GLU A 15 -11.67 12.30 -3.09
CA GLU A 15 -12.18 11.09 -3.72
C GLU A 15 -11.71 9.79 -3.05
N TYR A 16 -10.85 9.86 -2.03
CA TYR A 16 -10.51 8.72 -1.16
C TYR A 16 -11.52 8.57 -0.02
N GLU A 17 -11.66 7.35 0.48
CA GLU A 17 -12.43 7.04 1.70
C GLU A 17 -11.87 7.81 2.90
N GLU A 18 -12.75 8.27 3.79
CA GLU A 18 -12.39 9.23 4.85
C GLU A 18 -11.32 8.72 5.80
N ASP A 19 -11.35 7.44 6.12
CA ASP A 19 -10.39 6.73 6.96
C ASP A 19 -8.99 6.65 6.32
N ARG A 20 -8.91 6.70 4.98
CA ARG A 20 -7.65 6.64 4.22
C ARG A 20 -7.01 8.00 4.02
N ARG A 21 -7.81 9.07 3.91
CA ARG A 21 -7.33 10.44 3.62
C ARG A 21 -6.14 10.91 4.47
N PRO A 22 -6.07 10.66 5.79
CA PRO A 22 -4.92 11.07 6.62
C PRO A 22 -3.58 10.44 6.20
N TYR A 23 -3.63 9.34 5.44
CA TYR A 23 -2.49 8.56 4.99
C TYR A 23 -2.21 8.73 3.50
N ILE A 24 -2.80 9.74 2.85
CA ILE A 24 -2.52 10.06 1.45
C ILE A 24 -1.48 11.18 1.41
N ASP A 25 -0.41 10.99 0.63
CA ASP A 25 0.55 12.07 0.42
C ASP A 25 -0.12 13.23 -0.34
N PRO A 26 0.25 14.48 -0.09
CA PRO A 26 -0.14 15.60 -0.95
C PRO A 26 0.35 15.42 -2.40
N ASP A 27 -0.32 16.04 -3.37
CA ASP A 27 0.20 16.06 -4.74
C ASP A 27 1.40 17.02 -4.84
N MET A 28 2.59 16.45 -5.07
CA MET A 28 3.83 17.21 -5.22
C MET A 28 3.82 18.14 -6.44
N PHE A 29 3.14 17.80 -7.54
CA PHE A 29 3.03 18.69 -8.70
C PHE A 29 2.17 19.91 -8.39
N ASP A 30 1.06 19.73 -7.66
CA ASP A 30 0.24 20.85 -7.19
C ASP A 30 1.03 21.75 -6.25
N LEU A 31 1.77 21.17 -5.29
CA LEU A 31 2.61 21.94 -4.37
C LEU A 31 3.72 22.70 -5.09
N MET A 32 4.34 22.10 -6.13
CA MET A 32 5.33 22.79 -6.96
C MET A 32 4.71 23.98 -7.70
N ARG A 33 3.54 23.80 -8.34
CA ARG A 33 2.82 24.89 -9.01
C ARG A 33 2.48 26.03 -8.05
N GLN A 34 1.95 25.72 -6.87
CA GLN A 34 1.63 26.72 -5.84
C GLN A 34 2.88 27.49 -5.39
N ARG A 35 4.01 26.80 -5.18
CA ARG A 35 5.29 27.44 -4.83
C ARG A 35 5.78 28.37 -5.94
N GLU A 36 5.66 27.97 -7.20
CA GLU A 36 6.04 28.81 -8.35
C GLU A 36 5.16 30.06 -8.46
N GLU A 37 3.84 29.91 -8.36
CA GLU A 37 2.88 31.02 -8.38
C GLU A 37 3.18 32.04 -7.28
N VAL A 38 3.49 31.57 -6.08
CA VAL A 38 3.82 32.44 -4.95
C VAL A 38 5.17 33.12 -5.14
N ASN A 39 6.18 32.39 -5.61
CA ASN A 39 7.48 33.00 -5.92
C ASN A 39 7.36 34.11 -6.98
N LEU A 40 6.34 34.06 -7.85
CA LEU A 40 6.01 35.15 -8.77
C LEU A 40 5.29 36.30 -8.06
N LEU A 41 4.33 36.01 -7.17
CA LEU A 41 3.60 37.02 -6.39
C LEU A 41 4.50 37.78 -5.41
N ASP A 42 5.41 37.08 -4.70
CA ASP A 42 6.35 37.70 -3.76
C ASP A 42 7.32 38.66 -4.43
N LYS A 43 7.66 38.42 -5.71
CA LYS A 43 8.45 39.38 -6.51
C LYS A 43 7.69 40.67 -6.79
N VAL A 44 6.35 40.64 -6.75
CA VAL A 44 5.47 41.78 -6.99
C VAL A 44 5.10 42.48 -5.67
N SER A 45 4.77 41.70 -4.63
CA SER A 45 4.41 42.19 -3.30
C SER A 45 4.75 41.12 -2.27
N PRO A 46 5.78 41.31 -1.43
CA PRO A 46 6.15 40.34 -0.41
C PRO A 46 5.02 40.20 0.64
N VAL A 47 4.42 39.02 0.74
CA VAL A 47 3.41 38.70 1.76
C VAL A 47 3.78 37.39 2.44
N ALA A 48 3.54 37.29 3.75
CA ALA A 48 3.71 36.03 4.45
C ALA A 48 2.67 35.01 3.96
N HIS A 49 3.13 33.95 3.31
CA HIS A 49 2.29 32.85 2.86
C HIS A 49 2.51 31.61 3.74
N VAL A 50 1.42 30.93 4.11
CA VAL A 50 1.47 29.65 4.82
C VAL A 50 1.27 28.54 3.80
N PHE A 51 2.28 27.66 3.66
CA PHE A 51 2.19 26.50 2.77
C PHE A 51 2.14 25.21 3.55
N LEU A 52 1.49 24.22 2.95
CA LEU A 52 1.70 22.85 3.34
C LEU A 52 3.16 22.47 3.05
N GLN A 53 3.96 22.34 4.11
CA GLN A 53 5.31 21.81 3.98
C GLN A 53 5.23 20.30 3.86
N PHE A 54 5.50 19.79 2.66
CA PHE A 54 5.61 18.37 2.39
C PHE A 54 6.98 18.08 1.78
N GLU A 55 7.88 17.54 2.60
CA GLU A 55 9.28 17.24 2.25
C GLU A 55 9.61 15.80 2.67
N PRO A 56 9.12 14.81 1.91
CA PRO A 56 9.28 13.40 2.26
C PRO A 56 10.76 12.96 2.17
N SER A 57 11.21 12.21 3.17
CA SER A 57 12.51 11.53 3.12
C SER A 57 12.36 10.18 2.41
N PHE A 58 12.68 10.14 1.12
CA PHE A 58 12.61 8.93 0.30
C PHE A 58 13.71 7.92 0.62
N ASN A 59 13.46 6.64 0.30
CA ASN A 59 14.35 5.51 0.61
C ASN A 59 14.61 5.30 2.12
N GLN A 60 13.70 5.74 2.98
CA GLN A 60 13.79 5.62 4.45
C GLN A 60 12.42 5.33 5.06
N GLU A 61 12.41 4.82 6.30
CA GLU A 61 11.21 4.78 7.12
C GLU A 61 11.14 6.05 7.98
N VAL A 62 9.96 6.67 8.05
CA VAL A 62 9.76 7.94 8.74
C VAL A 62 8.54 7.86 9.63
N GLU A 63 8.67 8.24 10.90
CA GLU A 63 7.52 8.48 11.77
C GLU A 63 6.79 9.75 11.33
N ALA A 64 5.47 9.66 11.25
CA ALA A 64 4.60 10.75 10.89
C ALA A 64 3.40 10.82 11.84
N THR A 65 2.77 11.98 11.88
CA THR A 65 1.60 12.25 12.71
C THR A 65 0.48 12.81 11.85
N THR A 66 -0.73 12.29 11.99
CA THR A 66 -1.92 12.81 11.29
C THR A 66 -2.33 14.16 11.88
N ALA A 67 -3.26 14.87 11.22
CA ALA A 67 -3.84 16.10 11.76
C ALA A 67 -4.59 15.88 13.09
N SER A 68 -5.11 14.67 13.33
CA SER A 68 -5.74 14.26 14.59
C SER A 68 -4.74 13.91 15.71
N GLY A 69 -3.44 13.83 15.40
CA GLY A 69 -2.40 13.48 16.37
C GLY A 69 -2.02 12.00 16.40
N ASP A 70 -2.57 11.18 15.49
CA ASP A 70 -2.27 9.75 15.42
C ASP A 70 -0.89 9.52 14.82
N LYS A 71 -0.06 8.72 15.48
CA LYS A 71 1.27 8.35 14.99
C LYS A 71 1.19 7.16 14.04
N TYR A 72 2.00 7.20 12.98
CA TYR A 72 2.14 6.12 12.02
C TYR A 72 3.54 6.13 11.40
N VAL A 73 3.97 5.01 10.82
CA VAL A 73 5.27 4.90 10.13
C VAL A 73 5.06 4.84 8.63
N VAL A 74 5.65 5.77 7.89
CA VAL A 74 5.70 5.71 6.42
C VAL A 74 6.98 5.01 6.00
N ASN A 75 6.85 3.77 5.53
CA ASN A 75 7.95 3.09 4.88
C ASN A 75 8.07 3.56 3.42
N ARG A 76 9.10 4.36 3.12
CA ARG A 76 9.43 4.79 1.75
C ARG A 76 10.59 3.98 1.16
N THR A 77 10.98 2.85 1.75
CA THR A 77 12.00 1.96 1.17
C THR A 77 11.38 1.03 0.14
N SER A 78 12.16 0.52 -0.81
CA SER A 78 11.67 -0.53 -1.71
C SER A 78 11.90 -1.91 -1.09
N TRP A 79 10.93 -2.82 -1.23
CA TRP A 79 11.13 -4.24 -0.93
C TRP A 79 11.75 -5.03 -2.09
N ILE A 80 12.05 -4.35 -3.21
CA ILE A 80 12.74 -4.99 -4.33
C ILE A 80 14.18 -5.23 -3.92
N ILE A 81 14.61 -6.48 -4.01
CA ILE A 81 16.00 -6.90 -3.79
C ILE A 81 16.66 -7.09 -5.16
N LYS A 82 17.84 -6.50 -5.33
CA LYS A 82 18.67 -6.70 -6.51
C LYS A 82 20.10 -6.98 -6.06
N ASP A 83 20.66 -8.09 -6.53
CA ASP A 83 22.02 -8.53 -6.18
C ASP A 83 22.21 -8.63 -4.66
N ASP A 84 21.25 -9.25 -3.96
CA ASP A 84 21.18 -9.40 -2.49
C ASP A 84 21.22 -8.08 -1.70
N GLN A 85 20.94 -6.95 -2.34
CA GLN A 85 20.85 -5.64 -1.69
C GLN A 85 19.46 -5.02 -1.86
N PRO A 86 18.95 -4.30 -0.85
CA PRO A 86 17.75 -3.48 -1.00
C PRO A 86 17.95 -2.45 -2.10
N MET A 87 17.06 -2.41 -3.07
CA MET A 87 17.16 -1.47 -4.18
C MET A 87 16.72 -0.08 -3.73
N LEU A 88 17.62 0.90 -3.90
CA LEU A 88 17.30 2.32 -3.75
C LEU A 88 16.76 2.87 -5.08
N TYR A 89 15.53 3.39 -5.06
CA TYR A 89 14.99 4.04 -6.26
C TYR A 89 15.54 5.46 -6.37
N THR A 90 15.80 5.87 -7.60
CA THR A 90 16.31 7.22 -7.89
C THR A 90 15.20 8.26 -7.90
N LEU A 91 15.55 9.50 -7.58
CA LEU A 91 14.67 10.65 -7.77
C LEU A 91 14.95 11.33 -9.12
N ASP A 92 13.98 12.05 -9.67
CA ASP A 92 14.17 12.94 -10.81
C ASP A 92 14.72 14.32 -10.39
N SER A 93 14.85 15.25 -11.34
CA SER A 93 15.34 16.61 -11.08
C SER A 93 14.46 17.42 -10.13
N ASN A 94 13.20 17.01 -9.95
CA ASN A 94 12.22 17.67 -9.08
C ASN A 94 12.09 16.92 -7.74
N ASN A 95 13.02 16.01 -7.42
CA ASN A 95 12.99 15.14 -6.25
C ASN A 95 11.77 14.20 -6.20
N ILE A 96 11.20 13.83 -7.34
CA ILE A 96 10.07 12.89 -7.41
C ILE A 96 10.61 11.46 -7.63
N PRO A 97 10.11 10.44 -6.91
CA PRO A 97 10.50 9.06 -7.10
C PRO A 97 10.30 8.57 -8.54
N ARG A 98 11.32 7.96 -9.13
CA ARG A 98 11.21 7.28 -10.43
C ARG A 98 10.91 5.80 -10.22
N ASN A 99 9.96 5.28 -10.99
CA ASN A 99 9.66 3.86 -10.98
C ASN A 99 10.93 3.05 -11.34
N PRO A 100 11.41 2.16 -10.45
CA PRO A 100 12.59 1.34 -10.71
C PRO A 100 12.44 0.41 -11.92
N MET A 101 11.21 0.07 -12.30
CA MET A 101 10.90 -0.74 -13.48
C MET A 101 10.77 0.08 -14.77
N GLY A 102 11.05 1.38 -14.72
CA GLY A 102 11.08 2.27 -15.88
C GLY A 102 9.78 3.03 -16.13
N ARG A 103 9.67 3.61 -17.32
CA ARG A 103 8.59 4.54 -17.71
C ARG A 103 7.27 3.80 -17.88
N THR A 104 6.19 4.37 -17.35
CA THR A 104 4.82 3.82 -17.44
C THR A 104 3.90 4.60 -18.37
N GLY A 105 4.35 5.73 -18.94
CA GLY A 105 3.49 6.62 -19.73
C GLY A 105 2.62 7.59 -18.92
N LEU A 106 2.81 7.66 -17.59
CA LEU A 106 2.08 8.55 -16.69
C LEU A 106 3.03 9.16 -15.63
N ARG A 107 2.82 10.43 -15.28
CA ARG A 107 3.39 11.10 -14.11
C ARG A 107 2.33 11.21 -13.02
N GLY A 108 2.78 11.33 -11.78
CA GLY A 108 1.89 11.44 -10.62
C GLY A 108 1.69 10.11 -9.94
N ARG A 109 0.86 10.10 -8.90
CA ARG A 109 0.58 8.88 -8.13
C ARG A 109 -0.52 8.02 -8.75
N GLY A 110 -1.29 8.56 -9.68
CA GLY A 110 -2.56 7.96 -10.06
C GLY A 110 -3.46 7.80 -8.83
N ASN A 111 -3.92 6.57 -8.59
CA ASN A 111 -4.80 6.23 -7.45
C ASN A 111 -4.03 5.73 -6.21
N LEU A 112 -2.69 5.79 -6.23
CA LEU A 112 -1.87 5.33 -5.11
C LEU A 112 -1.78 6.39 -4.00
N TRP A 113 -1.58 5.91 -2.77
CA TRP A 113 -1.60 6.76 -1.58
C TRP A 113 -0.32 7.58 -1.46
N ARG A 114 0.83 6.96 -1.69
CA ARG A 114 2.17 7.51 -1.44
C ARG A 114 2.95 7.78 -2.72
N TRP A 115 3.83 8.78 -2.68
CA TRP A 115 4.89 8.92 -3.67
C TRP A 115 5.97 7.86 -3.45
N GLY A 116 6.30 7.12 -4.51
CA GLY A 116 7.23 6.00 -4.45
C GLY A 116 6.54 4.67 -4.12
N PRO A 117 7.14 3.79 -3.31
CA PRO A 117 6.56 2.50 -2.94
C PRO A 117 5.21 2.65 -2.21
N ASN A 118 4.27 1.76 -2.56
CA ASN A 118 3.01 1.58 -1.85
C ASN A 118 2.93 0.10 -1.45
N HIS A 119 3.17 -0.18 -0.17
CA HIS A 119 3.29 -1.55 0.32
C HIS A 119 1.91 -2.17 0.54
N MET A 120 1.77 -3.40 0.05
CA MET A 120 0.58 -4.22 0.21
C MET A 120 1.00 -5.60 0.70
N ILE A 121 0.17 -6.22 1.52
CA ILE A 121 0.40 -7.58 2.02
C ILE A 121 -0.80 -8.46 1.65
N TYR A 122 -0.50 -9.70 1.26
CA TYR A 122 -1.50 -10.72 0.95
C TYR A 122 -1.27 -11.94 1.81
N ALA A 123 -2.35 -12.53 2.31
CA ALA A 123 -2.33 -13.82 2.98
C ALA A 123 -2.66 -14.95 1.99
N ILE A 124 -1.85 -16.01 2.03
CA ILE A 124 -2.15 -17.27 1.35
C ILE A 124 -2.46 -18.30 2.43
N VAL A 125 -3.74 -18.43 2.75
CA VAL A 125 -4.20 -19.46 3.68
C VAL A 125 -4.50 -20.71 2.88
N SER A 126 -3.74 -21.77 3.15
CA SER A 126 -3.81 -23.01 2.39
C SER A 126 -3.89 -24.24 3.29
N ARG A 127 -4.52 -25.30 2.77
CA ARG A 127 -4.47 -26.63 3.36
C ARG A 127 -4.48 -27.72 2.28
N TRP A 128 -4.11 -28.94 2.66
CA TRP A 128 -4.28 -30.07 1.76
C TRP A 128 -5.76 -30.42 1.64
N LYS A 129 -6.26 -30.57 0.42
CA LYS A 129 -7.62 -31.02 0.17
C LYS A 129 -7.77 -32.47 0.62
N SER A 130 -8.62 -32.70 1.62
CA SER A 130 -8.86 -34.04 2.15
C SER A 130 -9.83 -34.85 1.29
N ILE A 131 -9.64 -36.16 1.24
CA ILE A 131 -10.64 -37.13 0.78
C ILE A 131 -11.37 -37.67 2.01
N TYR A 132 -12.69 -37.71 1.93
CA TYR A 132 -13.58 -38.24 2.97
C TYR A 132 -14.20 -39.55 2.50
N ASN A 133 -14.41 -40.50 3.42
CA ASN A 133 -15.19 -41.70 3.13
C ASN A 133 -16.71 -41.44 3.35
N PHE A 134 -17.55 -42.46 3.17
CA PHE A 134 -19.01 -42.36 3.36
C PHE A 134 -19.45 -42.03 4.79
N SER A 135 -18.54 -42.12 5.77
CA SER A 135 -18.76 -41.76 7.18
C SER A 135 -18.08 -40.44 7.57
N ASP A 136 -17.75 -39.59 6.59
CA ASP A 136 -17.05 -38.31 6.77
C ASP A 136 -15.68 -38.38 7.48
N MET A 137 -15.03 -39.54 7.45
CA MET A 137 -13.70 -39.74 8.02
C MET A 137 -12.62 -39.41 6.98
N ILE A 138 -11.60 -38.64 7.39
CA ILE A 138 -10.46 -38.26 6.57
C ILE A 138 -9.63 -39.50 6.21
N GLN A 139 -9.49 -39.78 4.91
CA GLN A 139 -8.67 -40.88 4.38
C GLN A 139 -7.24 -40.44 4.00
N GLY A 140 -7.01 -39.12 3.94
CA GLY A 140 -5.74 -38.53 3.53
C GLY A 140 -5.93 -37.44 2.48
N PRO A 141 -4.83 -36.85 1.99
CA PRO A 141 -4.89 -35.79 0.99
C PRO A 141 -5.29 -36.34 -0.38
N LYS A 142 -6.05 -35.55 -1.14
CA LYS A 142 -6.36 -35.83 -2.53
C LYS A 142 -5.08 -35.78 -3.36
N ILE A 143 -4.85 -36.83 -4.14
CA ILE A 143 -3.71 -36.93 -5.06
C ILE A 143 -4.23 -36.85 -6.50
N VAL A 144 -3.60 -35.99 -7.32
CA VAL A 144 -3.82 -35.90 -8.76
C VAL A 144 -2.45 -35.88 -9.44
N ASN A 145 -2.23 -36.74 -10.43
CA ASN A 145 -0.95 -36.87 -11.14
C ASN A 145 0.26 -37.04 -10.19
N GLY A 146 0.09 -37.81 -9.11
CA GLY A 146 1.14 -38.05 -8.11
C GLY A 146 1.44 -36.87 -7.18
N LYS A 147 0.71 -35.76 -7.25
CA LYS A 147 0.89 -34.59 -6.39
C LYS A 147 -0.32 -34.38 -5.48
N LYS A 148 -0.07 -33.91 -4.24
CA LYS A 148 -1.12 -33.52 -3.31
C LYS A 148 -1.83 -32.26 -3.83
N VAL A 149 -3.15 -32.25 -3.75
CA VAL A 149 -3.98 -31.10 -4.12
C VAL A 149 -4.06 -30.13 -2.95
N MET A 150 -3.66 -28.89 -3.18
CA MET A 150 -3.79 -27.79 -2.23
C MET A 150 -5.09 -27.02 -2.52
N GLU A 151 -5.79 -26.60 -1.48
CA GLU A 151 -6.86 -25.63 -1.57
C GLU A 151 -6.46 -24.36 -0.81
N VAL A 152 -6.89 -23.22 -1.34
CA VAL A 152 -6.57 -21.88 -0.83
C VAL A 152 -7.86 -21.11 -0.59
N LEU A 153 -7.85 -20.22 0.40
CA LEU A 153 -8.91 -19.24 0.57
C LEU A 153 -8.69 -18.08 -0.39
N VAL A 154 -9.76 -17.65 -1.06
CA VAL A 154 -9.82 -16.49 -1.96
C VAL A 154 -11.02 -15.63 -1.59
N VAL A 155 -10.95 -14.36 -1.95
CA VAL A 155 -12.04 -13.38 -1.77
C VAL A 155 -12.55 -12.98 -3.15
N LEU A 156 -13.86 -13.00 -3.34
CA LEU A 156 -14.51 -12.47 -4.53
C LEU A 156 -14.60 -10.95 -4.41
N ASN A 157 -13.96 -10.23 -5.31
CA ASN A 157 -14.16 -8.78 -5.42
C ASN A 157 -15.50 -8.52 -6.12
N GLU A 158 -16.49 -8.01 -5.38
CA GLU A 158 -17.84 -7.76 -5.92
C GLU A 158 -17.86 -6.72 -7.06
N SER A 159 -16.91 -5.78 -7.08
CA SER A 159 -16.85 -4.71 -8.09
C SER A 159 -16.27 -5.18 -9.42
N THR A 160 -15.29 -6.09 -9.39
CA THR A 160 -14.65 -6.63 -10.61
C THR A 160 -15.20 -8.01 -10.98
N ASN A 161 -15.89 -8.68 -10.07
CA ASN A 161 -16.31 -10.08 -10.17
C ASN A 161 -15.14 -11.04 -10.42
N GLU A 162 -14.00 -10.79 -9.76
CA GLU A 162 -12.78 -11.58 -9.85
C GLU A 162 -12.36 -12.13 -8.49
N ASP A 163 -11.84 -13.36 -8.49
CA ASP A 163 -11.23 -13.97 -7.31
C ASP A 163 -9.84 -13.35 -7.07
N SER A 164 -9.58 -13.00 -5.81
CA SER A 164 -8.32 -12.42 -5.38
C SER A 164 -7.83 -13.05 -4.09
N LEU A 165 -6.53 -12.91 -3.81
CA LEU A 165 -6.00 -13.26 -2.50
C LEU A 165 -6.44 -12.20 -1.47
N PRO A 166 -6.79 -12.60 -0.24
CA PRO A 166 -7.07 -11.65 0.83
C PRO A 166 -5.82 -10.79 1.09
N GLY A 167 -5.93 -9.48 0.92
CA GLY A 167 -4.84 -8.55 1.19
C GLY A 167 -5.28 -7.09 1.17
N ASP A 168 -4.48 -6.22 1.79
CA ASP A 168 -4.72 -4.79 1.86
C ASP A 168 -3.41 -3.99 1.98
N PHE A 169 -3.50 -2.67 1.79
CA PHE A 169 -2.38 -1.75 1.91
C PHE A 169 -1.90 -1.61 3.35
N ILE A 170 -0.58 -1.43 3.51
CA ILE A 170 0.02 -1.11 4.80
C ILE A 170 0.02 0.40 4.96
N SER A 171 -0.93 0.91 5.75
CA SER A 171 -1.08 2.35 6.04
C SER A 171 0.05 2.93 6.90
N GLY A 172 0.73 2.06 7.66
CA GLY A 172 1.75 2.43 8.63
C GLY A 172 1.24 2.65 10.06
N ARG A 173 -0.09 2.66 10.26
CA ARG A 173 -0.71 2.76 11.60
C ARG A 173 -0.61 1.46 12.38
N MET A 174 -0.57 0.33 11.68
CA MET A 174 -0.67 -1.00 12.22
C MET A 174 0.44 -1.87 11.65
N SER A 175 0.78 -2.95 12.37
CA SER A 175 1.72 -3.92 11.83
C SER A 175 1.16 -4.60 10.58
N LYS A 176 2.04 -5.17 9.76
CA LYS A 176 1.62 -5.98 8.60
C LYS A 176 0.77 -7.19 9.01
N TYR A 177 0.95 -7.71 10.22
CA TYR A 177 0.17 -8.84 10.75
C TYR A 177 -1.24 -8.41 11.14
N ASN A 178 -1.36 -7.22 11.73
CA ASN A 178 -2.66 -6.61 11.98
C ASN A 178 -3.48 -6.41 10.70
N VAL A 179 -2.85 -5.91 9.62
CA VAL A 179 -3.53 -5.75 8.32
C VAL A 179 -4.10 -7.08 7.84
N ILE A 180 -3.34 -8.18 7.95
CA ILE A 180 -3.83 -9.50 7.57
C ILE A 180 -4.98 -9.99 8.45
N CYS A 181 -4.91 -9.80 9.76
CA CYS A 181 -6.00 -10.13 10.67
C CYS A 181 -7.27 -9.35 10.33
N GLU A 182 -7.14 -8.06 10.02
CA GLU A 182 -8.27 -7.21 9.64
C GLU A 182 -8.92 -7.68 8.35
N VAL A 183 -8.13 -7.93 7.32
CA VAL A 183 -8.60 -8.51 6.06
C VAL A 183 -9.31 -9.83 6.29
N PHE A 184 -8.77 -10.71 7.13
CA PHE A 184 -9.37 -12.02 7.38
C PHE A 184 -10.73 -11.89 8.08
N MET A 185 -10.81 -11.08 9.14
CA MET A 185 -12.07 -10.87 9.87
C MET A 185 -13.12 -10.17 8.99
N ARG A 186 -12.72 -9.13 8.24
CA ARG A 186 -13.60 -8.34 7.37
C ARG A 186 -14.04 -9.12 6.13
N ASP A 187 -13.10 -9.61 5.34
CA ASP A 187 -13.34 -10.09 3.98
C ASP A 187 -13.63 -11.59 3.90
N LEU A 188 -13.14 -12.39 4.85
CA LEU A 188 -13.36 -13.84 4.88
C LEU A 188 -14.41 -14.27 5.91
N LEU A 189 -14.46 -13.64 7.09
CA LEU A 189 -15.43 -13.96 8.14
C LEU A 189 -16.67 -13.06 8.13
N GLY A 190 -16.63 -11.93 7.42
CA GLY A 190 -17.76 -11.00 7.30
C GLY A 190 -18.06 -10.22 8.58
N GLU A 191 -17.05 -10.04 9.46
CA GLU A 191 -17.19 -9.28 10.69
C GLU A 191 -17.28 -7.77 10.42
N LYS A 192 -18.22 -7.10 11.10
CA LYS A 192 -18.48 -5.66 10.91
C LYS A 192 -17.62 -4.75 11.79
N GLU A 193 -17.22 -5.25 12.95
CA GLU A 193 -16.38 -4.53 13.90
C GLU A 193 -15.13 -5.37 14.10
N VAL A 194 -14.03 -4.93 13.49
CA VAL A 194 -12.75 -5.60 13.66
C VAL A 194 -11.92 -4.84 14.68
N PRO A 195 -11.47 -5.48 15.79
CA PRO A 195 -10.64 -4.81 16.78
C PRO A 195 -9.31 -4.36 16.15
N SER A 196 -9.05 -3.06 16.18
CA SER A 196 -7.77 -2.49 15.75
C SER A 196 -6.73 -2.62 16.88
N THR A 197 -6.22 -3.84 17.12
CA THR A 197 -4.95 -3.98 17.84
C THR A 197 -3.84 -3.42 16.94
N THR A 198 -2.86 -2.71 17.49
CA THR A 198 -1.81 -2.04 16.69
C THR A 198 -0.46 -2.75 16.75
N GLN A 199 -0.35 -3.86 17.49
CA GLN A 199 0.95 -4.45 17.85
C GLN A 199 1.06 -5.96 17.61
N LEU A 200 0.25 -6.55 16.73
CA LEU A 200 0.45 -7.97 16.43
C LEU A 200 1.82 -8.17 15.76
N ASP A 201 2.55 -9.18 16.18
CA ASP A 201 3.80 -9.58 15.57
C ASP A 201 3.69 -10.95 14.88
N GLN A 202 4.84 -11.52 14.52
CA GLN A 202 4.86 -12.82 13.84
C GLN A 202 4.44 -13.95 14.77
N ASP A 203 4.84 -13.87 16.04
CA ASP A 203 4.65 -14.93 17.01
C ASP A 203 3.18 -15.04 17.38
N ASP A 204 2.45 -13.91 17.40
CA ASP A 204 1.00 -13.87 17.54
C ASP A 204 0.24 -14.62 16.42
N MET A 205 0.85 -14.78 15.25
CA MET A 205 0.26 -15.52 14.12
C MET A 205 0.53 -17.02 14.17
N THR A 206 1.35 -17.48 15.11
CA THR A 206 1.72 -18.89 15.25
C THR A 206 1.12 -19.48 16.51
N GLN A 207 0.38 -20.58 16.38
CA GLN A 207 0.03 -21.41 17.53
C GLN A 207 1.15 -22.43 17.74
N VAL A 208 1.73 -22.42 18.94
CA VAL A 208 2.73 -23.41 19.41
C VAL A 208 2.03 -24.67 19.91
#